data_AF-A0AAW8T1R8-F1
#
_entry.id   AF-A0AAW8T1R8-F1
#
_cell.length_a   1.000
_cell.length_b   1.000
_cell.length_c   1.000
_cell.angle_alpha   90.00
_cell.angle_beta   90.00
_cell.angle_gamma   90.00
#
_symmetry.space_group_name_H-M   'P 1'
#
loop_
_entity.id
_entity.type
_entity.pdbx_description
1 polymer ?
#
loop_
_entity_poly.entity_id
_entity_poly.type
_entity_poly.pdbx_seq_one_letter_code
_entity_poly.pdbx_strand_id
1 'polypeptide(L)'
;MSNQLLELEKTLENQLVLVKEMRLIKSDVSKMKEEITKDVQELRDSITLNRHEGAEIQSAVGKKAWDLAKEYFDHKVSDDLFLDKVGHFRGIIYKRLKETFNVPRYYDIRRIDFTRSKQVIEIVSLSNLKDYQLRLTARQKEIAYLNADNVDGLEIV
;
A
#
# COMPACT_ATOMS: atom_id res chain seq x y z
N MET A 1 70.34 -1.29 32.26
CA MET A 1 69.05 -1.85 31.82
C MET A 1 67.95 -0.77 31.84
N SER A 2 68.20 0.46 31.35
CA SER A 2 67.53 1.64 31.92
C SER A 2 66.68 2.52 30.97
N ASN A 3 67.05 2.72 29.71
CA ASN A 3 66.32 3.64 28.82
C ASN A 3 65.35 2.94 27.86
N GLN A 4 65.74 1.81 27.28
CA GLN A 4 64.89 1.07 26.35
C GLN A 4 63.64 0.48 27.02
N LEU A 5 63.76 0.06 28.28
CA LEU A 5 62.65 -0.51 29.04
C LEU A 5 61.63 0.56 29.42
N LEU A 6 62.10 1.76 29.79
CA LEU A 6 61.27 2.93 30.09
C LEU A 6 60.54 3.47 28.85
N GLU A 7 61.20 3.49 27.68
CA GLU A 7 60.54 3.85 26.42
C GLU A 7 59.47 2.82 26.02
N LEU A 8 59.74 1.54 26.24
CA LEU A 8 58.77 0.47 25.97
C LEU A 8 57.52 0.62 26.85
N GLU A 9 57.69 0.89 28.15
CA GLU A 9 56.58 1.14 29.09
C GLU A 9 55.73 2.33 28.67
N LYS A 10 56.34 3.46 28.33
CA LYS A 10 55.62 4.64 27.79
C LYS A 10 54.87 4.32 26.51
N THR A 11 55.47 3.54 25.61
CA THR A 11 54.83 3.14 24.36
C THR A 11 53.62 2.26 24.63
N LEU A 12 53.74 1.34 25.60
CA LEU A 12 52.65 0.45 26.00
C LEU A 12 51.49 1.23 26.64
N GLU A 13 51.77 2.19 27.54
CA GLU A 13 50.75 3.06 28.12
C GLU A 13 50.01 3.87 27.06
N ASN A 14 50.74 4.48 26.11
CA ASN A 14 50.14 5.24 25.01
C ASN A 14 49.24 4.35 24.13
N GLN A 15 49.69 3.13 23.80
CA GLN A 15 48.87 2.16 23.07
C GLN A 15 47.62 1.74 23.86
N LEU A 16 47.73 1.61 25.18
CA LEU A 16 46.62 1.22 26.03
C LEU A 16 45.55 2.32 26.12
N VAL A 17 45.96 3.59 26.14
CA VAL A 17 45.06 4.76 26.03
C VAL A 17 44.36 4.76 24.67
N LEU A 18 45.12 4.61 23.57
CA LEU A 18 44.56 4.56 22.22
C LEU A 18 43.52 3.44 22.06
N VAL A 19 43.78 2.24 22.59
CA VAL A 19 42.82 1.12 22.54
C VAL A 19 41.54 1.43 23.32
N LYS A 20 41.64 2.14 24.46
CA LYS A 20 40.46 2.57 25.23
C LYS A 20 39.65 3.60 24.45
N GLU A 21 40.28 4.60 23.87
CA GLU A 21 39.62 5.61 23.02
C GLU A 21 38.96 4.97 21.80
N MET A 22 39.64 4.04 21.12
CA MET A 22 39.07 3.29 20.00
C MET A 22 37.83 2.48 20.39
N ARG A 23 37.79 1.92 21.61
CA ARG A 23 36.59 1.22 22.11
C ARG A 23 35.43 2.17 22.35
N LEU A 24 35.70 3.38 22.84
CA LEU A 24 34.68 4.43 23.02
C LEU A 24 34.13 4.86 21.66
N ILE A 25 35.01 5.18 20.70
CA ILE A 25 34.61 5.53 19.32
C ILE A 25 33.77 4.42 18.70
N LYS A 26 34.17 3.15 18.85
CA LYS A 26 33.39 2.01 18.34
C LYS A 26 31.99 1.94 18.97
N SER A 27 31.88 2.17 20.26
CA SER A 27 30.59 2.23 20.97
C SER A 27 29.72 3.35 20.41
N ASP A 28 30.26 4.56 20.27
CA ASP A 28 29.50 5.72 19.78
C ASP A 28 29.06 5.53 18.33
N VAL A 29 29.93 5.00 17.47
CA VAL A 29 29.59 4.63 16.08
C VAL A 29 28.48 3.57 16.03
N SER A 30 28.50 2.61 16.95
CA SER A 30 27.45 1.57 16.99
C SER A 30 26.10 2.16 17.38
N LYS A 31 26.07 3.05 18.39
CA LYS A 31 24.85 3.76 18.80
C LYS A 31 24.31 4.66 17.68
N MET A 32 25.18 5.45 17.04
CA MET A 32 24.78 6.29 15.90
C MET A 32 24.18 5.44 14.77
N LYS A 33 24.74 4.26 14.49
CA LYS A 33 24.18 3.36 13.48
C LYS A 33 22.76 2.90 13.85
N GLU A 34 22.52 2.55 15.10
CA GLU A 34 21.20 2.14 15.59
C GLU A 34 20.18 3.28 15.46
N GLU A 35 20.54 4.49 15.87
CA GLU A 35 19.71 5.69 15.74
C GLU A 35 19.39 6.00 14.28
N ILE A 36 20.40 6.05 13.41
CA ILE A 36 20.20 6.28 11.97
C ILE A 36 19.29 5.21 11.36
N THR A 37 19.45 3.94 11.75
CA THR A 37 18.62 2.85 11.22
C THR A 37 17.16 3.05 11.61
N LYS A 38 16.91 3.49 12.85
CA LYS A 38 15.56 3.81 13.33
C LYS A 38 14.97 5.00 12.59
N ASP A 39 15.71 6.10 12.45
CA ASP A 39 15.26 7.32 11.77
C ASP A 39 14.92 7.04 10.29
N VAL A 40 15.76 6.26 9.61
CA VAL A 40 15.53 5.84 8.21
C VAL A 40 14.26 5.01 8.09
N GLN A 41 13.97 4.15 9.07
CA GLN A 41 12.76 3.34 9.08
C GLN A 41 11.51 4.22 9.28
N GLU A 42 11.55 5.15 10.24
CA GLU A 42 10.45 6.11 10.47
C GLU A 42 10.19 6.98 9.23
N LEU A 43 11.26 7.48 8.58
CA LEU A 43 11.15 8.21 7.33
C LEU A 43 10.50 7.37 6.23
N ARG A 44 10.95 6.12 6.04
CA ARG A 44 10.37 5.21 5.05
C ARG A 44 8.88 4.96 5.28
N ASP A 45 8.48 4.79 6.54
CA ASP A 45 7.09 4.54 6.90
C ASP A 45 6.20 5.77 6.75
N SER A 46 6.77 6.98 6.84
CA SER A 46 6.03 8.24 6.62
C SER A 46 5.79 8.58 5.15
N ILE A 47 6.53 7.98 4.21
CA ILE A 47 6.42 8.32 2.78
C ILE A 47 5.20 7.62 2.17
N THR A 48 4.18 8.40 1.84
CA THR A 48 2.98 7.95 1.12
C THR A 48 3.19 7.96 -0.40
N LEU A 49 2.19 7.46 -1.14
CA LEU A 49 2.19 7.49 -2.61
C LEU A 49 2.42 8.91 -3.14
N ASN A 50 3.25 9.02 -4.18
CA ASN A 50 3.33 10.25 -4.95
C ASN A 50 2.15 10.38 -5.94
N ARG A 51 2.04 11.54 -6.61
CA ARG A 51 0.92 11.82 -7.54
C ARG A 51 0.86 10.84 -8.71
N HIS A 52 2.00 10.41 -9.24
CA HIS A 52 2.06 9.47 -10.36
C HIS A 52 1.60 8.07 -9.93
N GLU A 53 2.11 7.59 -8.80
CA GLU A 53 1.70 6.32 -8.20
C GLU A 53 0.20 6.31 -7.86
N GLY A 54 -0.31 7.40 -7.29
CA GLY A 54 -1.75 7.55 -7.03
C GLY A 54 -2.59 7.53 -8.31
N ALA A 55 -2.10 8.13 -9.41
CA ALA A 55 -2.78 8.08 -10.70
C ALA A 55 -2.76 6.67 -11.32
N GLU A 56 -1.66 5.92 -11.16
CA GLU A 56 -1.60 4.50 -11.57
C GLU A 56 -2.64 3.65 -10.82
N ILE A 57 -2.76 3.84 -9.49
CA ILE A 57 -3.78 3.14 -8.70
C ILE A 57 -5.18 3.49 -9.18
N GLN A 58 -5.47 4.78 -9.39
CA GLN A 58 -6.77 5.20 -9.90
C GLN A 58 -7.10 4.59 -11.28
N SER A 59 -6.11 4.52 -12.17
CA SER A 59 -6.25 3.89 -13.48
C SER A 59 -6.50 2.38 -13.36
N ALA A 60 -5.73 1.67 -12.53
CA ALA A 60 -5.89 0.25 -12.29
C ALA A 60 -7.27 -0.10 -11.71
N VAL A 61 -7.72 0.66 -10.70
CA VAL A 61 -9.08 0.53 -10.13
C VAL A 61 -10.13 0.79 -11.20
N GLY A 62 -9.95 1.83 -12.02
CA GLY A 62 -10.86 2.18 -13.10
C GLY A 62 -11.03 1.06 -14.12
N LYS A 63 -9.91 0.50 -14.60
CA LYS A 63 -9.89 -0.63 -15.55
C LYS A 63 -10.53 -1.86 -14.93
N LYS A 64 -10.12 -2.23 -13.72
CA LYS A 64 -10.64 -3.42 -13.05
C LYS A 64 -12.15 -3.35 -12.80
N ALA A 65 -12.66 -2.21 -12.36
CA ALA A 65 -14.10 -2.02 -12.16
C ALA A 65 -14.89 -2.10 -13.48
N TRP A 66 -14.31 -1.61 -14.58
CA TRP A 66 -14.89 -1.75 -15.91
C TRP A 66 -15.00 -3.21 -16.34
N ASP A 67 -13.90 -3.96 -16.18
CA ASP A 67 -13.85 -5.38 -16.51
C ASP A 67 -14.86 -6.19 -15.68
N LEU A 68 -14.97 -5.89 -14.37
CA LEU A 68 -15.97 -6.51 -13.50
C LEU A 68 -17.42 -6.19 -13.92
N ALA A 69 -17.71 -4.95 -14.34
CA ALA A 69 -19.04 -4.59 -14.82
C ALA A 69 -19.39 -5.30 -16.12
N LYS A 70 -18.42 -5.44 -17.03
CA LYS A 70 -18.59 -6.19 -18.28
C LYS A 70 -18.83 -7.68 -18.02
N GLU A 71 -18.10 -8.27 -17.09
CA GLU A 71 -18.31 -9.66 -16.67
C GLU A 71 -19.67 -9.84 -15.96
N TYR A 72 -20.07 -8.88 -15.13
CA TYR A 72 -21.29 -8.94 -14.34
C TYR A 72 -22.57 -8.89 -15.18
N PHE A 73 -22.64 -8.00 -16.17
CA PHE A 73 -23.88 -7.81 -16.91
C PHE A 73 -24.11 -8.85 -18.00
N ASP A 74 -23.08 -9.56 -18.50
CA ASP A 74 -23.10 -10.61 -19.55
C ASP A 74 -23.83 -10.32 -20.89
N HIS A 75 -24.70 -9.32 -20.92
CA HIS A 75 -25.47 -8.79 -22.03
C HIS A 75 -25.43 -7.25 -22.01
N LYS A 76 -26.04 -6.63 -23.02
CA LYS A 76 -26.06 -5.17 -23.14
C LYS A 76 -27.16 -4.58 -22.25
N VAL A 77 -26.75 -3.64 -21.41
CA VAL A 77 -27.63 -2.74 -20.65
C VAL A 77 -27.39 -1.28 -21.09
N SER A 78 -28.20 -0.36 -20.58
CA SER A 78 -28.02 1.08 -20.77
C SER A 78 -26.65 1.55 -20.26
N ASP A 79 -26.09 2.56 -20.94
CA ASP A 79 -24.81 3.15 -20.54
C ASP A 79 -24.88 3.72 -19.12
N ASP A 80 -26.04 4.26 -18.72
CA ASP A 80 -26.28 4.79 -17.38
C ASP A 80 -26.19 3.70 -16.31
N LEU A 81 -26.85 2.55 -16.52
CA LEU A 81 -26.79 1.43 -15.59
C LEU A 81 -25.37 0.83 -15.52
N PHE A 82 -24.73 0.68 -16.68
CA PHE A 82 -23.37 0.17 -16.77
C PHE A 82 -22.39 1.06 -16.01
N LEU A 83 -22.41 2.38 -16.26
CA LEU A 83 -21.50 3.34 -15.63
C LEU A 83 -21.76 3.45 -14.12
N ASP A 84 -23.01 3.39 -13.66
CA ASP A 84 -23.32 3.38 -12.24
C ASP A 84 -22.77 2.12 -11.54
N LYS A 85 -22.88 0.95 -12.20
CA LYS A 85 -22.29 -0.30 -11.68
C LYS A 85 -20.77 -0.27 -11.66
N VAL A 86 -20.12 0.31 -12.68
CA VAL A 86 -18.67 0.57 -12.67
C VAL A 86 -18.30 1.44 -11.47
N GLY A 87 -19.05 2.51 -11.20
CA GLY A 87 -18.86 3.37 -10.02
C GLY A 87 -18.97 2.59 -8.71
N HIS A 88 -19.96 1.71 -8.60
CA HIS A 88 -20.13 0.84 -7.44
C HIS A 88 -18.94 -0.11 -7.23
N PHE A 89 -18.46 -0.79 -8.29
CA PHE A 89 -17.28 -1.64 -8.20
C PHE A 89 -16.00 -0.86 -7.85
N ARG A 90 -15.82 0.37 -8.36
CA ARG A 90 -14.71 1.24 -7.93
C ARG A 90 -14.76 1.48 -6.43
N GLY A 91 -15.94 1.81 -5.89
CA GLY A 91 -16.14 2.01 -4.45
C GLY A 91 -15.75 0.78 -3.63
N ILE A 92 -16.13 -0.41 -4.10
CA ILE A 92 -15.77 -1.70 -3.48
C ILE A 92 -14.25 -1.91 -3.48
N ILE A 93 -13.57 -1.71 -4.61
CA ILE A 93 -12.13 -1.89 -4.72
C ILE A 93 -11.38 -0.90 -3.81
N TYR A 94 -11.78 0.37 -3.80
CA TYR A 94 -11.17 1.37 -2.90
C TYR A 94 -11.39 1.04 -1.43
N LYS A 95 -12.57 0.52 -1.06
CA LYS A 95 -12.82 0.07 0.31
C LYS A 95 -11.87 -1.06 0.69
N ARG A 96 -11.69 -2.07 -0.18
CA ARG A 96 -10.76 -3.19 0.04
C ARG A 96 -9.30 -2.72 0.16
N LEU A 97 -8.86 -1.76 -0.65
CA LEU A 97 -7.53 -1.14 -0.52
C LEU A 97 -7.36 -0.49 0.86
N LYS A 98 -8.29 0.36 1.26
CA LYS A 98 -8.24 1.05 2.56
C LYS A 98 -8.20 0.09 3.74
N GLU A 99 -9.02 -0.95 3.71
CA GLU A 99 -9.06 -1.99 4.75
C GLU A 99 -7.76 -2.81 4.77
N THR A 100 -7.20 -3.16 3.61
CA THR A 100 -5.98 -3.96 3.50
C THR A 100 -4.75 -3.24 4.07
N PHE A 101 -4.64 -1.93 3.82
CA PHE A 101 -3.50 -1.13 4.27
C PHE A 101 -3.78 -0.34 5.56
N ASN A 102 -4.99 -0.48 6.13
CA ASN A 102 -5.45 0.27 7.30
C ASN A 102 -5.26 1.80 7.16
N VAL A 103 -5.77 2.36 6.06
CA VAL A 103 -5.63 3.78 5.72
C VAL A 103 -6.98 4.44 5.42
N PRO A 104 -7.16 5.74 5.74
CA PRO A 104 -8.42 6.44 5.48
C PRO A 104 -8.64 6.76 4.00
N ARG A 105 -7.57 6.98 3.22
CA ARG A 105 -7.63 7.21 1.77
C ARG A 105 -6.55 6.38 1.06
N TYR A 106 -6.80 6.04 -0.19
CA TYR A 106 -5.82 5.25 -0.97
C TYR A 106 -4.51 6.02 -1.23
N TYR A 107 -4.54 7.36 -1.24
CA TYR A 107 -3.32 8.18 -1.33
C TYR A 107 -2.44 8.07 -0.08
N ASP A 108 -3.01 7.67 1.06
CA ASP A 108 -2.27 7.50 2.31
C ASP A 108 -1.58 6.13 2.39
N ILE A 109 -1.71 5.28 1.36
CA ILE A 109 -0.92 4.05 1.24
C ILE A 109 0.56 4.41 1.21
N ARG A 110 1.38 3.70 1.97
CA ARG A 110 2.83 3.92 1.97
C ARG A 110 3.42 3.56 0.61
N ARG A 111 4.44 4.29 0.21
CA ARG A 111 5.11 4.07 -1.08
C ARG A 111 5.71 2.67 -1.21
N ILE A 112 6.21 2.10 -0.12
CA ILE A 112 6.72 0.72 -0.08
C ILE A 112 5.63 -0.32 -0.42
N ASP A 113 4.37 0.00 -0.16
CA ASP A 113 3.21 -0.86 -0.40
C ASP A 113 2.60 -0.67 -1.80
N PHE A 114 3.16 0.21 -2.65
CA PHE A 114 2.63 0.52 -3.97
C PHE A 114 2.43 -0.72 -4.85
N THR A 115 3.45 -1.57 -5.01
CA THR A 115 3.33 -2.78 -5.82
C THR A 115 2.29 -3.75 -5.27
N ARG A 116 2.25 -3.92 -3.95
CA ARG A 116 1.26 -4.77 -3.27
C ARG A 116 -0.16 -4.24 -3.47
N SER A 117 -0.34 -2.93 -3.50
CA SER A 117 -1.65 -2.31 -3.72
C SER A 117 -2.20 -2.61 -5.12
N LYS A 118 -1.34 -2.70 -6.14
CA LYS A 118 -1.73 -3.16 -7.49
C LYS A 118 -2.19 -4.61 -7.49
N GLN A 119 -1.48 -5.49 -6.78
CA GLN A 119 -1.87 -6.91 -6.64
C GLN A 119 -3.25 -7.06 -5.97
N VAL A 120 -3.53 -6.26 -4.93
CA VAL A 120 -4.85 -6.24 -4.25
C VAL A 120 -5.98 -5.88 -5.22
N ILE A 121 -5.74 -4.99 -6.18
CA ILE A 121 -6.73 -4.63 -7.22
C ILE A 121 -6.92 -5.80 -8.19
N GLU A 122 -5.83 -6.41 -8.65
CA GLU A 122 -5.87 -7.49 -9.65
C GLU A 122 -6.66 -8.71 -9.16
N ILE A 123 -6.49 -9.09 -7.89
CA ILE A 123 -7.15 -10.27 -7.31
C ILE A 123 -8.66 -10.09 -7.09
N VAL A 124 -9.22 -8.88 -7.20
CA VAL A 124 -10.67 -8.69 -7.06
C VAL A 124 -11.39 -9.44 -8.18
N SER A 125 -12.37 -10.27 -7.87
CA SER A 125 -13.16 -11.00 -8.85
C SER A 125 -14.60 -11.09 -8.37
N LEU A 126 -15.57 -11.25 -9.28
CA LEU A 126 -16.97 -11.41 -8.90
C LEU A 126 -17.15 -12.55 -7.89
N SER A 127 -16.40 -13.64 -8.05
CA SER A 127 -16.40 -14.81 -7.15
C SER A 127 -15.90 -14.55 -5.72
N ASN A 128 -15.22 -13.44 -5.45
CA ASN A 128 -14.73 -13.08 -4.12
C ASN A 128 -15.36 -11.79 -3.55
N LEU A 129 -16.43 -11.33 -4.18
CA LEU A 129 -17.29 -10.28 -3.65
C LEU A 129 -18.42 -10.91 -2.84
N LYS A 130 -18.88 -10.18 -1.83
CA LYS A 130 -20.03 -10.57 -1.02
C LYS A 130 -21.33 -10.29 -1.79
N ASP A 131 -22.39 -11.02 -1.50
CA ASP A 131 -23.68 -10.91 -2.19
C ASP A 131 -24.22 -9.47 -2.21
N TYR A 132 -24.14 -8.76 -1.08
CA TYR A 132 -24.59 -7.36 -1.01
C TYR A 132 -23.77 -6.39 -1.89
N GLN A 133 -22.56 -6.77 -2.29
CA GLN A 133 -21.68 -6.02 -3.21
C GLN A 133 -22.02 -6.35 -4.67
N LEU A 134 -22.53 -7.55 -4.92
CA LEU A 134 -22.93 -8.03 -6.23
C LEU A 134 -24.32 -7.55 -6.62
N ARG A 135 -25.29 -7.49 -5.69
CA ARG A 135 -26.65 -7.03 -6.01
C ARG A 135 -26.70 -5.63 -6.61
N LEU A 136 -27.79 -5.33 -7.34
CA LEU A 136 -28.11 -3.97 -7.75
C LEU A 136 -28.54 -3.11 -6.55
N THR A 137 -28.01 -1.89 -6.46
CA THR A 137 -28.46 -0.90 -5.47
C THR A 137 -29.85 -0.38 -5.83
N ALA A 138 -30.54 0.27 -4.88
CA ALA A 138 -31.86 0.87 -5.15
C ALA A 138 -31.83 1.84 -6.35
N ARG A 139 -30.78 2.68 -6.42
CA ARG A 139 -30.55 3.58 -7.55
C ARG A 139 -30.34 2.83 -8.87
N GLN A 140 -29.58 1.73 -8.86
CA GLN A 140 -29.34 0.92 -10.06
C GLN A 140 -30.63 0.26 -10.55
N LYS A 141 -31.47 -0.23 -9.64
CA LYS A 141 -32.79 -0.78 -9.98
C LYS A 141 -33.70 0.29 -10.59
N GLU A 142 -33.68 1.50 -10.05
CA GLU A 142 -34.43 2.64 -10.61
C GLU A 142 -33.96 2.98 -12.03
N ILE A 143 -32.64 3.09 -12.25
CA ILE A 143 -32.06 3.33 -13.59
C ILE A 143 -32.46 2.23 -14.57
N ALA A 144 -32.36 0.96 -14.15
CA ALA A 144 -32.74 -0.18 -14.96
C ALA A 144 -34.21 -0.13 -15.37
N TYR A 145 -35.10 0.19 -14.42
CA TYR A 145 -36.54 0.35 -14.69
C TYR A 145 -36.82 1.48 -15.69
N LEU A 146 -36.22 2.66 -15.49
CA LEU A 146 -36.42 3.82 -16.37
C LEU A 146 -35.93 3.58 -17.80
N ASN A 147 -34.87 2.79 -17.97
CA ASN A 147 -34.29 2.47 -19.28
C ASN A 147 -34.83 1.16 -19.88
N ALA A 148 -35.75 0.46 -19.20
CA ALA A 148 -36.25 -0.86 -19.58
C ALA A 148 -35.11 -1.89 -19.80
N ASP A 149 -34.08 -1.83 -18.97
CA ASP A 149 -32.97 -2.78 -18.98
C ASP A 149 -33.43 -4.16 -18.50
N ASN A 150 -32.95 -5.21 -19.17
CA ASN A 150 -33.11 -6.57 -18.64
C ASN A 150 -32.15 -6.74 -17.46
N VAL A 151 -32.68 -7.07 -16.29
CA VAL A 151 -31.89 -7.35 -15.08
C VAL A 151 -32.29 -8.67 -14.43
N ASP A 152 -32.98 -9.53 -15.19
CA ASP A 152 -33.40 -10.85 -14.73
C ASP A 152 -32.19 -11.67 -14.29
N GLY A 153 -32.25 -12.26 -13.09
CA GLY A 153 -31.14 -13.03 -12.52
C GLY A 153 -30.03 -12.19 -11.87
N LEU A 154 -30.05 -10.86 -12.02
CA LEU A 154 -29.15 -9.93 -11.30
C LEU A 154 -29.74 -9.46 -9.96
N GLU A 155 -30.97 -9.88 -9.68
CA GLU A 155 -31.67 -9.68 -8.42
C GLU A 155 -31.24 -10.72 -7.38
N ILE A 156 -30.00 -10.61 -6.88
CA ILE A 156 -29.63 -11.37 -5.68
C ILE A 156 -30.33 -10.72 -4.48
N VAL A 157 -31.18 -11.53 -3.82
CA VAL A 157 -32.00 -11.22 -2.62
C VAL A 157 -31.15 -10.71 -1.46
#